data_AF-A0A0J5P2N4-F1
#
_entry.id   AF-A0A0J5P2N4-F1
#
_cell.length_a   1.000
_cell.length_b   1.000
_cell.length_c   1.000
_cell.angle_alpha   90.00
_cell.angle_beta   90.00
_cell.angle_gamma   90.00
#
_symmetry.space_group_name_H-M   'P 1'
#
loop_
_entity.id
_entity.type
_entity.pdbx_description
1 polymer ?
#
loop_
_entity_poly.entity_id
_entity_poly.type
_entity_poly.pdbx_seq_one_letter_code
_entity_poly.pdbx_strand_id
1 'polypeptide(L)'
;MNIEKFNQEKAVFQQQEQTIIQIQSQFEQNKRILEALQNEQSEIIQRSKDKLANNQMLSVDEYVELKQTDTGLKARIEYYQALNQDLEYQLADSKQSLIKIQNHLKHIRAAIFKNKAQTLMQALFSENKKALSEIFMYLDGSDEFNPTSYDEITKEQKILRFMGEQFKGYIAKNAPMPDEYRLSSALLSDSDKLATPAQLHKQAIARSQQTTGLTGLIQQLTA
;
A
#
# COMPACT_ATOMS: atom_id res chain seq x y z
N MET A 1 -21.35 10.50 5.79
CA MET A 1 -20.39 9.38 5.92
C MET A 1 -19.97 9.31 7.38
N ASN A 2 -20.15 8.16 8.05
CA ASN A 2 -20.01 8.03 9.50
C ASN A 2 -18.66 7.37 9.91
N ILE A 3 -18.22 7.60 11.14
CA ILE A 3 -17.01 7.03 11.76
C ILE A 3 -17.05 5.50 11.79
N GLU A 4 -18.23 4.88 11.91
CA GLU A 4 -18.40 3.43 11.89
C GLU A 4 -17.92 2.82 10.57
N LYS A 5 -18.31 3.43 9.43
CA LYS A 5 -17.86 2.99 8.10
C LYS A 5 -16.34 3.14 7.96
N PHE A 6 -15.77 4.21 8.50
CA PHE A 6 -14.31 4.39 8.50
C PHE A 6 -13.60 3.29 9.28
N ASN A 7 -14.12 2.93 10.46
CA ASN A 7 -13.53 1.90 11.31
C ASN A 7 -13.65 0.49 10.69
N GLN A 8 -14.78 0.17 10.05
CA GLN A 8 -14.95 -1.08 9.31
C GLN A 8 -13.94 -1.21 8.17
N GLU A 9 -13.82 -0.18 7.33
CA GLU A 9 -12.85 -0.16 6.22
C GLU A 9 -11.40 -0.17 6.73
N LYS A 10 -11.13 0.44 7.90
CA LYS A 10 -9.81 0.41 8.53
C LYS A 10 -9.45 -1.00 9.00
N ALA A 11 -10.41 -1.77 9.50
CA ALA A 11 -10.18 -3.17 9.84
C ALA A 11 -9.87 -4.02 8.58
N VAL A 12 -10.57 -3.77 7.48
CA VAL A 12 -10.28 -4.41 6.17
C VAL A 12 -8.87 -4.06 5.70
N PHE A 13 -8.45 -2.79 5.84
CA PHE A 13 -7.10 -2.36 5.54
C PHE A 13 -6.05 -3.12 6.36
N GLN A 14 -6.24 -3.22 7.69
CA GLN A 14 -5.33 -3.95 8.58
C GLN A 14 -5.29 -5.45 8.26
N GLN A 15 -6.42 -6.06 7.94
CA GLN A 15 -6.48 -7.45 7.51
C GLN A 15 -5.69 -7.67 6.21
N GLN A 16 -5.81 -6.75 5.26
CA GLN A 16 -5.04 -6.81 4.00
C GLN A 16 -3.53 -6.66 4.24
N GLU A 17 -3.10 -5.86 5.22
CA GLU A 17 -1.69 -5.80 5.65
C GLU A 17 -1.21 -7.17 6.16
N GLN A 18 -2.02 -7.85 6.98
CA GLN A 18 -1.68 -9.17 7.49
C GLN A 18 -1.57 -10.20 6.35
N THR A 19 -2.47 -10.16 5.36
CA THR A 19 -2.38 -11.01 4.17
C THR A 19 -1.05 -10.81 3.44
N ILE A 20 -0.62 -9.56 3.25
CA ILE A 20 0.67 -9.26 2.59
C ILE A 20 1.84 -9.82 3.40
N ILE A 21 1.85 -9.64 4.72
CA ILE A 21 2.90 -10.15 5.60
C ILE A 21 2.97 -11.68 5.53
N GLN A 22 1.82 -12.36 5.50
CA GLN A 22 1.76 -13.82 5.37
C GLN A 22 2.34 -14.28 4.02
N ILE A 23 1.97 -13.63 2.91
CA ILE A 23 2.52 -13.95 1.59
C ILE A 23 4.04 -13.74 1.57
N GLN A 24 4.54 -12.64 2.14
CA GLN A 24 5.98 -12.39 2.24
C GLN A 24 6.71 -13.46 3.05
N SER A 25 6.12 -13.89 4.18
CA SER A 25 6.67 -14.96 4.99
C SER A 25 6.74 -16.28 4.23
N GLN A 26 5.69 -16.64 3.49
CA GLN A 26 5.66 -17.83 2.65
C GLN A 26 6.72 -17.77 1.53
N PHE A 27 6.85 -16.60 0.90
CA PHE A 27 7.85 -16.38 -0.16
C PHE A 27 9.29 -16.57 0.35
N GLU A 28 9.62 -16.00 1.50
CA GLU A 28 10.94 -16.16 2.10
C GLU A 28 11.20 -17.59 2.59
N GLN A 29 10.16 -18.28 3.10
CA GLN A 29 10.27 -19.70 3.42
C GLN A 29 10.56 -20.54 2.17
N ASN A 30 9.84 -20.31 1.08
CA ASN A 30 10.04 -21.04 -0.17
C ASN A 30 11.41 -20.78 -0.80
N LYS A 31 11.95 -19.57 -0.70
CA LYS A 31 13.34 -19.29 -1.11
C LYS A 31 14.35 -20.12 -0.35
N ARG A 32 14.21 -20.23 0.98
CA ARG A 32 15.11 -21.05 1.80
C ARG A 32 15.02 -22.53 1.43
N ILE A 33 13.82 -23.04 1.16
CA ILE A 33 13.63 -24.41 0.70
C ILE A 33 14.29 -24.62 -0.67
N LEU A 34 14.10 -23.69 -1.59
CA LEU A 34 14.69 -23.76 -2.93
C LEU A 34 16.22 -23.77 -2.86
N GLU A 35 16.81 -22.89 -2.05
CA GLU A 35 18.26 -22.84 -1.82
C GLU A 35 18.78 -24.16 -1.22
N ALA A 36 18.08 -24.71 -0.22
CA ALA A 36 18.44 -26.00 0.37
C ALA A 36 18.41 -27.15 -0.66
N LEU A 37 17.38 -27.20 -1.51
CA LEU A 37 17.27 -28.21 -2.57
C LEU A 37 18.37 -28.07 -3.63
N GLN A 38 18.74 -26.83 -4.00
CA GLN A 38 19.82 -26.56 -4.94
C GLN A 38 21.19 -26.96 -4.38
N ASN A 39 21.40 -26.72 -3.07
CA ASN A 39 22.61 -27.15 -2.37
C ASN A 39 22.67 -28.68 -2.30
N GLU A 40 21.57 -29.34 -1.92
CA GLU A 40 21.48 -30.81 -1.87
C GLU A 40 21.77 -31.43 -3.25
N GLN A 41 21.20 -30.88 -4.32
CA GLN A 41 21.48 -31.33 -5.68
C GLN A 41 22.97 -31.16 -6.04
N SER A 42 23.56 -30.00 -5.70
CA SER A 42 24.96 -29.71 -5.97
C SER A 42 25.90 -30.65 -5.21
N GLU A 43 25.60 -30.94 -3.94
CA GLU A 43 26.36 -31.90 -3.13
C GLU A 43 26.30 -33.32 -3.70
N ILE A 44 25.12 -33.77 -4.13
CA ILE A 44 24.96 -35.10 -4.72
C ILE A 44 25.78 -35.22 -6.00
N ILE A 45 25.69 -34.22 -6.89
CA ILE A 45 26.48 -34.19 -8.14
C ILE A 45 27.98 -34.19 -7.82
N GLN A 46 28.42 -33.42 -6.83
CA GLN A 46 29.82 -33.35 -6.45
C GLN A 46 30.33 -34.67 -5.87
N ARG A 47 29.58 -35.30 -4.94
CA ARG A 47 29.94 -36.61 -4.38
C ARG A 47 30.06 -37.69 -5.46
N SER A 48 29.17 -37.68 -6.45
CA SER A 48 29.23 -38.61 -7.58
C SER A 48 30.45 -38.36 -8.46
N LYS A 49 30.81 -37.09 -8.72
CA LYS A 49 32.04 -36.73 -9.43
C LYS A 49 33.28 -37.17 -8.67
N ASP A 50 33.32 -36.96 -7.36
CA ASP A 50 34.45 -37.33 -6.50
C ASP A 50 34.66 -38.85 -6.44
N LYS A 51 33.58 -39.65 -6.36
CA LYS A 51 33.65 -41.11 -6.48
C LYS A 51 34.29 -41.55 -7.80
N LEU A 52 33.81 -40.99 -8.91
CA LEU A 52 34.34 -41.30 -10.25
C LEU A 52 35.80 -40.87 -10.42
N ALA A 53 36.18 -39.72 -9.88
CA ALA A 53 37.56 -39.22 -9.91
C ALA A 53 38.54 -40.11 -9.13
N ASN A 54 38.05 -40.82 -8.10
CA ASN A 54 38.82 -41.76 -7.29
C ASN A 54 38.86 -43.19 -7.88
N ASN A 55 38.59 -43.37 -9.19
CA ASN A 55 38.56 -44.67 -9.89
C ASN A 55 37.58 -45.70 -9.28
N GLN A 56 36.58 -45.24 -8.52
CA GLN A 56 35.48 -46.11 -8.08
C GLN A 56 34.43 -46.17 -9.20
N MET A 57 34.11 -47.37 -9.67
CA MET A 57 32.99 -47.56 -10.60
C MET A 57 31.66 -47.42 -9.84
N LEU A 58 30.74 -46.67 -10.42
CA LEU A 58 29.33 -46.70 -10.03
C LEU A 58 28.73 -48.04 -10.45
N SER A 59 28.14 -48.76 -9.49
CA SER A 59 27.27 -49.88 -9.82
C SER A 59 26.01 -49.41 -10.54
N VAL A 60 25.34 -50.34 -11.22
CA VAL A 60 24.07 -50.05 -11.92
C VAL A 60 23.01 -49.55 -10.94
N ASP A 61 22.92 -50.16 -9.76
CA ASP A 61 21.94 -49.79 -8.73
C ASP A 61 22.21 -48.37 -8.19
N GLU A 62 23.47 -48.03 -7.89
CA GLU A 62 23.84 -46.69 -7.45
C GLU A 62 23.58 -45.62 -8.53
N TYR A 63 23.78 -45.95 -9.82
CA TYR A 63 23.47 -45.04 -10.92
C TYR A 63 21.96 -44.79 -11.03
N VAL A 64 21.14 -45.83 -10.89
CA VAL A 64 19.68 -45.70 -10.94
C VAL A 64 19.18 -44.85 -9.76
N GLU A 65 19.66 -45.11 -8.55
CA GLU A 65 19.32 -44.33 -7.35
C GLU A 65 19.72 -42.86 -7.48
N LEU A 66 20.93 -42.59 -7.99
CA LEU A 66 21.41 -41.24 -8.27
C LEU A 66 20.50 -40.51 -9.28
N LYS A 67 20.16 -41.17 -10.39
CA LYS A 67 19.33 -40.59 -11.45
C LYS A 67 17.90 -40.32 -10.94
N GLN A 68 17.34 -41.22 -10.14
CA GLN A 68 16.03 -41.03 -9.51
C GLN A 68 16.05 -39.84 -8.53
N THR A 69 17.09 -39.75 -7.69
CA THR A 69 17.25 -38.66 -6.73
C THR A 69 17.42 -37.30 -7.41
N ASP A 70 18.28 -37.21 -8.43
CA ASP A 70 18.45 -35.98 -9.22
C ASP A 70 17.16 -35.57 -9.94
N THR A 71 16.45 -36.52 -10.53
CA THR A 71 15.15 -36.23 -11.17
C THR A 71 14.12 -35.73 -10.16
N GLY A 72 14.06 -36.35 -8.98
CA GLY A 72 13.16 -35.95 -7.90
C GLY A 72 13.47 -34.55 -7.33
N LEU A 73 14.76 -34.23 -7.16
CA LEU A 73 15.20 -32.90 -6.73
C LEU A 73 14.90 -31.84 -7.78
N LYS A 74 15.17 -32.10 -9.07
CA LYS A 74 14.82 -31.19 -10.17
C LYS A 74 13.33 -30.85 -10.18
N ALA A 75 12.46 -31.87 -10.11
CA ALA A 75 11.02 -31.66 -10.09
C ALA A 75 10.56 -30.80 -8.88
N ARG A 76 11.17 -31.00 -7.71
CA ARG A 76 10.89 -30.17 -6.52
C ARG A 76 11.39 -28.73 -6.70
N ILE A 77 12.59 -28.55 -7.25
CA ILE A 77 13.16 -27.23 -7.55
C ILE A 77 12.24 -26.47 -8.51
N GLU A 78 11.81 -27.10 -9.61
CA GLU A 78 10.89 -26.52 -10.58
C GLU A 78 9.55 -26.13 -9.93
N TYR A 79 9.01 -27.00 -9.07
CA TYR A 79 7.80 -26.70 -8.31
C TYR A 79 7.95 -25.45 -7.43
N TYR A 80 9.03 -25.36 -6.63
CA TYR A 80 9.23 -24.20 -5.75
C TYR A 80 9.57 -22.92 -6.51
N GLN A 81 10.23 -23.01 -7.68
CA GLN A 81 10.41 -21.87 -8.59
C GLN A 81 9.08 -21.37 -9.12
N ALA A 82 8.23 -22.27 -9.60
CA ALA A 82 6.89 -21.96 -10.09
C ALA A 82 6.01 -21.34 -8.98
N LEU A 83 6.05 -21.90 -7.77
CA LEU A 83 5.33 -21.37 -6.61
C LEU A 83 5.81 -19.97 -6.21
N ASN A 84 7.13 -19.71 -6.27
CA ASN A 84 7.66 -18.37 -6.02
C ASN A 84 7.11 -17.34 -7.01
N GLN A 85 7.00 -17.70 -8.29
CA GLN A 85 6.41 -16.82 -9.30
C GLN A 85 4.94 -16.50 -8.99
N ASP A 86 4.15 -17.49 -8.56
CA ASP A 86 2.76 -17.27 -8.15
C ASP A 86 2.66 -16.36 -6.92
N LEU A 87 3.52 -16.56 -5.93
CA LEU A 87 3.58 -15.71 -4.73
C LEU A 87 3.98 -14.27 -5.05
N GLU A 88 4.89 -14.04 -5.99
CA GLU A 88 5.24 -12.68 -6.45
C GLU A 88 4.03 -11.97 -7.06
N TYR A 89 3.25 -12.67 -7.88
CA TYR A 89 2.02 -12.12 -8.46
C TYR A 89 0.96 -11.83 -7.39
N GLN A 90 0.73 -12.77 -6.47
CA GLN A 90 -0.19 -12.57 -5.35
C GLN A 90 0.22 -11.38 -4.47
N LEU A 91 1.52 -11.21 -4.23
CA LEU A 91 2.05 -10.09 -3.46
C LEU A 91 1.80 -8.75 -4.17
N ALA A 92 2.05 -8.68 -5.48
CA ALA A 92 1.79 -7.49 -6.28
C ALA A 92 0.30 -7.10 -6.26
N ASP A 93 -0.58 -8.06 -6.52
CA ASP A 93 -2.02 -7.84 -6.57
C ASP A 93 -2.56 -7.44 -5.18
N SER A 94 -2.06 -8.07 -4.11
CA SER A 94 -2.41 -7.74 -2.72
C SER A 94 -1.98 -6.34 -2.32
N LYS A 95 -0.77 -5.90 -2.70
CA LYS A 95 -0.31 -4.53 -2.46
C LYS A 95 -1.16 -3.51 -3.21
N GLN A 96 -1.57 -3.83 -4.44
CA GLN A 96 -2.47 -2.95 -5.20
C GLN A 96 -3.84 -2.83 -4.54
N SER A 97 -4.39 -3.93 -4.03
CA SER A 97 -5.63 -3.92 -3.24
C SER A 97 -5.50 -3.02 -2.01
N LEU A 98 -4.38 -3.14 -1.26
CA LEU A 98 -4.10 -2.31 -0.09
C LEU A 98 -4.11 -0.81 -0.43
N ILE A 99 -3.51 -0.39 -1.56
CA ILE A 99 -3.55 1.01 -2.01
C ILE A 99 -4.98 1.46 -2.28
N LYS A 100 -5.78 0.66 -2.98
CA LYS A 100 -7.17 1.01 -3.30
C LYS A 100 -7.98 1.24 -2.02
N ILE A 101 -7.83 0.35 -1.05
CA ILE A 101 -8.46 0.48 0.28
C ILE A 101 -7.95 1.75 0.98
N GLN A 102 -6.64 2.00 0.98
CA GLN A 102 -6.07 3.20 1.59
C GLN A 102 -6.64 4.49 0.97
N ASN A 103 -6.74 4.55 -0.36
CA ASN A 103 -7.30 5.70 -1.06
C ASN A 103 -8.78 5.87 -0.75
N HIS A 104 -9.54 4.78 -0.70
CA HIS A 104 -10.93 4.82 -0.26
C HIS A 104 -11.04 5.42 1.15
N LEU A 105 -10.27 4.91 2.12
CA LEU A 105 -10.20 5.42 3.49
C LEU A 105 -9.81 6.89 3.57
N LYS A 106 -8.88 7.37 2.74
CA LYS A 106 -8.54 8.80 2.65
C LYS A 106 -9.75 9.65 2.24
N HIS A 107 -10.56 9.19 1.29
CA HIS A 107 -11.79 9.88 0.89
C HIS A 107 -12.83 9.89 2.02
N ILE A 108 -13.02 8.77 2.73
CA ILE A 108 -13.92 8.71 3.90
C ILE A 108 -13.47 9.71 4.97
N ARG A 109 -12.17 9.68 5.32
CA ARG A 109 -11.58 10.58 6.32
C ARG A 109 -11.77 12.05 5.94
N ALA A 110 -11.55 12.40 4.68
CA ALA A 110 -11.75 13.77 4.20
C ALA A 110 -13.21 14.23 4.38
N ALA A 111 -14.18 13.38 4.08
CA ALA A 111 -15.59 13.69 4.30
C ALA A 111 -15.93 13.86 5.80
N ILE A 112 -15.41 12.99 6.67
CA ILE A 112 -15.59 13.10 8.13
C ILE A 112 -14.99 14.41 8.64
N PHE A 113 -13.76 14.74 8.24
CA PHE A 113 -13.07 15.95 8.69
C PHE A 113 -13.76 17.22 8.21
N LYS A 114 -14.21 17.26 6.95
CA LYS A 114 -14.99 18.38 6.43
C LYS A 114 -16.25 18.59 7.26
N ASN A 115 -17.01 17.53 7.55
CA ASN A 115 -18.23 17.64 8.35
C ASN A 115 -17.93 18.10 9.77
N LYS A 116 -16.93 17.50 10.44
CA LYS A 116 -16.51 17.93 11.80
C LYS A 116 -16.08 19.40 11.82
N ALA A 117 -15.28 19.83 10.84
CA ALA A 117 -14.86 21.22 10.72
C ALA A 117 -16.05 22.17 10.51
N GLN A 118 -17.00 21.81 9.65
CA GLN A 118 -18.21 22.60 9.42
C GLN A 118 -19.05 22.75 10.69
N THR A 119 -19.26 21.66 11.44
CA THR A 119 -19.98 21.70 12.72
C THR A 119 -19.28 22.56 13.74
N LEU A 120 -17.95 22.42 13.89
CA LEU A 120 -17.15 23.24 14.81
C LEU A 120 -17.18 24.72 14.44
N MET A 121 -17.05 25.05 13.15
CA MET A 121 -17.20 26.43 12.68
C MET A 121 -18.59 26.99 12.97
N GLN A 122 -19.64 26.23 12.68
CA GLN A 122 -21.02 26.66 12.96
C GLN A 122 -21.25 26.91 14.45
N ALA A 123 -20.75 26.03 15.32
CA ALA A 123 -20.81 26.21 16.76
C ALA A 123 -20.05 27.48 17.19
N LEU A 124 -18.79 27.61 16.76
CA LEU A 124 -17.94 28.78 17.06
C LEU A 124 -18.63 30.09 16.68
N PHE A 125 -19.16 30.20 15.45
CA PHE A 125 -19.83 31.41 14.99
C PHE A 125 -21.17 31.65 15.67
N SER A 126 -21.91 30.59 16.01
CA SER A 126 -23.20 30.72 16.70
C SER A 126 -23.03 31.17 18.15
N GLU A 127 -22.08 30.59 18.86
CA GLU A 127 -21.75 30.92 20.25
C GLU A 127 -21.19 32.35 20.38
N ASN A 128 -20.38 32.78 19.41
CA ASN A 128 -19.72 34.09 19.44
C ASN A 128 -20.42 35.15 18.60
N LYS A 129 -21.62 34.88 18.08
CA LYS A 129 -22.34 35.76 17.13
C LYS A 129 -22.44 37.19 17.63
N LYS A 130 -22.81 37.38 18.91
CA LYS A 130 -22.97 38.71 19.51
C LYS A 130 -21.66 39.49 19.54
N ALA A 131 -20.58 38.87 20.02
CA ALA A 131 -19.25 39.52 20.08
C ALA A 131 -18.74 39.88 18.68
N LEU A 132 -18.93 38.99 17.70
CA LEU A 132 -18.56 39.27 16.30
C LEU A 132 -19.36 40.44 15.72
N SER A 133 -20.65 40.54 16.03
CA SER A 133 -21.48 41.68 15.63
C SER A 133 -21.05 42.99 16.31
N GLU A 134 -20.69 42.96 17.59
CA GLU A 134 -20.17 44.13 18.30
C GLU A 134 -18.83 44.61 17.72
N ILE A 135 -17.91 43.69 17.44
CA ILE A 135 -16.64 44.00 16.74
C ILE A 135 -16.92 44.66 15.39
N PHE A 136 -17.81 44.08 14.59
CA PHE A 136 -18.17 44.65 13.29
C PHE A 136 -18.77 46.05 13.44
N MET A 137 -19.68 46.26 14.40
CA MET A 137 -20.28 47.57 14.67
C MET A 137 -19.23 48.63 15.02
N TYR A 138 -18.24 48.30 15.86
CA TYR A 138 -17.17 49.24 16.20
C TYR A 138 -16.27 49.56 14.99
N LEU A 139 -15.92 48.56 14.17
CA LEU A 139 -15.13 48.77 12.96
C LEU A 139 -15.89 49.59 11.93
N ASP A 140 -17.19 49.33 11.76
CA ASP A 140 -18.04 50.13 10.87
C ASP A 140 -18.16 51.58 11.35
N GLY A 141 -18.32 51.81 12.65
CA GLY A 141 -18.38 53.15 13.24
C GLY A 141 -17.04 53.91 13.30
N SER A 142 -15.91 53.30 12.91
CA SER A 142 -14.57 53.89 13.03
C SER A 142 -14.14 54.79 11.87
N ASP A 143 -14.88 54.79 10.76
CA ASP A 143 -14.56 55.45 9.48
C ASP A 143 -13.24 55.04 8.79
N GLU A 144 -12.39 54.24 9.44
CA GLU A 144 -11.09 53.77 8.91
C GLU A 144 -11.24 52.90 7.64
N PHE A 145 -12.38 52.20 7.51
CA PHE A 145 -12.64 51.26 6.42
C PHE A 145 -13.46 51.85 5.28
N ASN A 146 -13.73 53.16 5.29
CA ASN A 146 -14.52 53.79 4.24
C ASN A 146 -13.84 53.62 2.85
N PRO A 147 -14.57 53.15 1.83
CA PRO A 147 -14.02 53.03 0.48
C PRO A 147 -13.81 54.43 -0.13
N THR A 148 -12.70 54.57 -0.82
CA THR A 148 -12.39 55.69 -1.70
C THR A 148 -13.08 55.49 -3.05
N SER A 149 -13.13 56.54 -3.86
CA SER A 149 -13.66 56.49 -5.23
C SER A 149 -12.91 55.56 -6.19
N TYR A 150 -11.77 55.02 -5.77
CA TYR A 150 -10.97 54.05 -6.54
C TYR A 150 -11.07 52.62 -6.01
N ASP A 151 -11.78 52.40 -4.90
CA ASP A 151 -11.92 51.06 -4.32
C ASP A 151 -13.00 50.26 -5.05
N GLU A 152 -12.64 49.04 -5.46
CA GLU A 152 -13.57 48.08 -6.09
C GLU A 152 -14.40 47.28 -5.08
N ILE A 153 -14.13 47.45 -3.78
CA ILE A 153 -14.74 46.68 -2.69
C ILE A 153 -15.48 47.57 -1.72
N THR A 154 -16.57 47.04 -1.16
CA THR A 154 -17.39 47.77 -0.19
C THR A 154 -16.69 47.91 1.16
N LYS A 155 -17.15 48.87 1.97
CA LYS A 155 -16.75 49.01 3.38
C LYS A 155 -16.87 47.70 4.15
N GLU A 156 -18.02 47.02 4.01
CA GLU A 156 -18.28 45.71 4.61
C GLU A 156 -17.22 44.68 4.23
N GLN A 157 -16.86 44.59 2.95
CA GLN A 157 -15.83 43.66 2.48
C GLN A 157 -14.45 43.98 3.07
N LYS A 158 -14.09 45.27 3.21
CA LYS A 158 -12.84 45.69 3.86
C LYS A 158 -12.81 45.28 5.34
N ILE A 159 -13.91 45.48 6.07
CA ILE A 159 -14.04 45.09 7.49
C ILE A 159 -13.96 43.56 7.64
N LEU A 160 -14.72 42.81 6.86
CA LEU A 160 -14.70 41.33 6.91
C LEU A 160 -13.33 40.76 6.54
N ARG A 161 -12.63 41.38 5.58
CA ARG A 161 -11.25 41.01 5.25
C ARG A 161 -10.31 41.26 6.42
N PHE A 162 -10.39 42.44 7.05
CA PHE A 162 -9.58 42.77 8.23
C PHE A 162 -9.80 41.77 9.37
N MET A 163 -11.07 41.50 9.72
CA MET A 163 -11.42 40.49 10.72
C MET A 163 -10.85 39.12 10.34
N GLY A 164 -10.98 38.72 9.07
CA GLY A 164 -10.43 37.47 8.56
C GLY A 164 -8.90 37.36 8.69
N GLU A 165 -8.16 38.44 8.45
CA GLU A 165 -6.70 38.48 8.67
C GLU A 165 -6.35 38.35 10.15
N GLN A 166 -7.08 39.03 11.05
CA GLN A 166 -6.89 38.86 12.50
C GLN A 166 -7.13 37.40 12.92
N PHE A 167 -8.19 36.77 12.43
CA PHE A 167 -8.50 35.36 12.70
C PHE A 167 -7.37 34.41 12.29
N LYS A 168 -6.71 34.64 11.14
CA LYS A 168 -5.60 33.79 10.68
C LYS A 168 -4.45 33.74 11.68
N GLY A 169 -4.20 34.83 12.41
CA GLY A 169 -3.13 34.92 13.41
C GLY A 169 -3.33 33.98 14.61
N TYR A 170 -4.57 33.59 14.91
CA TYR A 170 -4.91 32.75 16.06
C TYR A 170 -5.03 31.25 15.71
N ILE A 171 -4.88 30.86 14.44
CA ILE A 171 -5.04 29.47 14.02
C ILE A 171 -3.69 28.75 14.06
N ALA A 172 -3.58 27.75 14.93
CA ALA A 172 -2.46 26.82 14.94
C ALA A 172 -2.53 25.88 13.72
N LYS A 173 -1.63 26.08 12.74
CA LYS A 173 -1.63 25.33 11.46
C LYS A 173 -1.08 23.90 11.56
N ASN A 174 -0.35 23.59 12.63
CA ASN A 174 0.38 22.33 12.80
C ASN A 174 -0.25 21.41 13.85
N ALA A 175 -1.58 21.46 14.01
CA ALA A 175 -2.27 20.55 14.91
C ALA A 175 -2.11 19.09 14.43
N PRO A 176 -1.69 18.16 15.31
CA PRO A 176 -1.49 16.77 14.92
C PRO A 176 -2.83 16.10 14.56
N MET A 177 -2.81 15.24 13.55
CA MET A 177 -3.96 14.40 13.23
C MET A 177 -4.18 13.37 14.36
N PRO A 178 -5.42 13.18 14.84
CA PRO A 178 -5.73 12.17 15.84
C PRO A 178 -5.36 10.77 15.36
N ASP A 179 -4.83 9.94 16.27
CA ASP A 179 -4.31 8.60 15.96
C ASP A 179 -5.35 7.68 15.32
N GLU A 180 -6.61 7.81 15.73
CA GLU A 180 -7.72 7.03 15.19
C GLU A 180 -7.87 7.18 13.67
N TYR A 181 -7.46 8.32 13.09
CA TYR A 181 -7.54 8.62 11.66
C TYR A 181 -6.22 8.43 10.90
N ARG A 182 -5.14 7.99 11.57
CA ARG A 182 -3.86 7.72 10.91
C ARG A 182 -3.98 6.47 10.02
N LEU A 183 -3.42 6.60 8.81
CA LEU A 183 -3.47 5.59 7.74
C LEU A 183 -2.04 5.43 7.16
N SER A 184 -1.12 4.93 7.98
CA SER A 184 0.25 4.64 7.56
C SER A 184 0.46 3.14 7.46
N SER A 185 1.14 2.70 6.39
CA SER A 185 1.58 1.31 6.24
C SER A 185 3.02 1.31 5.73
N ALA A 186 3.90 0.63 6.46
CA ALA A 186 5.28 0.42 6.03
C ALA A 186 5.34 -0.47 4.77
N LEU A 187 4.33 -1.28 4.50
CA LEU A 187 4.26 -2.15 3.32
C LEU A 187 4.09 -1.37 2.01
N LEU A 188 3.71 -0.09 2.12
CA LEU A 188 3.53 0.84 1.00
C LEU A 188 4.66 1.88 0.90
N SER A 189 5.72 1.80 1.71
CA SER A 189 6.82 2.77 1.68
C SER A 189 7.59 2.78 0.36
N ASP A 190 7.58 1.65 -0.36
CA ASP A 190 8.15 1.48 -1.70
C ASP A 190 7.11 1.76 -2.80
N SER A 191 6.24 2.77 -2.61
CA SER A 191 5.13 3.03 -3.53
C SER A 191 5.55 3.31 -4.96
N ASP A 192 6.77 3.79 -5.17
CA ASP A 192 7.34 4.08 -6.49
C ASP A 192 7.67 2.81 -7.29
N LYS A 193 7.71 1.64 -6.63
CA LYS A 193 7.86 0.33 -7.26
C LYS A 193 6.53 -0.33 -7.59
N LEU A 194 5.40 0.30 -7.25
CA LEU A 194 4.07 -0.24 -7.54
C LEU A 194 3.73 0.02 -9.00
N ALA A 195 3.24 -1.04 -9.67
CA ALA A 195 2.94 -0.98 -11.09
C ALA A 195 1.84 0.07 -11.37
N THR A 196 2.10 0.95 -12.34
CA THR A 196 1.12 1.91 -12.84
C THR A 196 -0.05 1.20 -13.50
N PRO A 197 -1.22 1.85 -13.67
CA PRO A 197 -2.35 1.25 -14.37
C PRO A 197 -2.00 0.69 -15.76
N ALA A 198 -1.13 1.37 -16.50
CA ALA A 198 -0.65 0.91 -17.81
C ALA A 198 0.23 -0.34 -17.71
N GLN A 199 1.10 -0.41 -16.69
CA GLN A 199 1.94 -1.60 -16.43
C GLN A 199 1.09 -2.79 -16.00
N LEU A 200 0.08 -2.57 -15.14
CA LEU A 200 -0.86 -3.59 -14.72
C LEU A 200 -1.69 -4.13 -15.88
N HIS A 201 -2.15 -3.26 -16.78
CA HIS A 201 -2.87 -3.66 -17.98
C HIS A 201 -1.99 -4.50 -18.92
N LYS A 202 -0.73 -4.08 -19.14
CA LYS A 202 0.23 -4.88 -19.90
C LYS A 202 0.51 -6.23 -19.25
N GLN A 203 0.69 -6.27 -17.92
CA GLN A 203 0.88 -7.51 -17.18
C GLN A 203 -0.34 -8.43 -17.27
N ALA A 204 -1.57 -7.89 -17.17
CA ALA A 204 -2.79 -8.67 -17.32
C ALA A 204 -2.90 -9.30 -18.71
N ILE A 205 -2.58 -8.56 -19.77
CA ILE A 205 -2.53 -9.09 -21.14
C ILE A 205 -1.45 -10.16 -21.26
N ALA A 206 -0.23 -9.90 -20.78
CA ALA A 206 0.86 -10.88 -20.82
C ALA A 206 0.51 -12.17 -20.05
N ARG A 207 -0.09 -12.07 -18.86
CA ARG A 207 -0.56 -13.21 -18.06
C ARG A 207 -1.65 -14.02 -18.78
N SER A 208 -2.51 -13.38 -19.56
CA SER A 208 -3.53 -14.08 -20.36
C SER A 208 -2.95 -14.86 -21.56
N GLN A 209 -1.72 -14.53 -21.98
CA GLN A 209 -1.06 -15.12 -23.15
C GLN A 209 0.05 -16.12 -22.79
N GLN A 210 0.61 -16.06 -21.57
CA GLN A 210 1.66 -16.95 -21.08
C GLN A 210 1.22 -17.72 -19.84
N THR A 211 1.23 -19.05 -19.90
CA THR A 211 1.08 -19.88 -18.70
C THR A 211 2.39 -19.87 -17.92
N THR A 212 2.34 -19.29 -16.73
CA THR A 212 3.48 -19.10 -15.83
C THR A 212 3.15 -19.66 -14.45
N GLY A 213 4.16 -19.75 -13.57
CA GLY A 213 3.98 -20.35 -12.25
C GLY A 213 3.55 -21.81 -12.31
N LEU A 214 2.76 -22.26 -11.34
CA LEU A 214 2.35 -23.67 -11.25
C LEU A 214 1.50 -24.12 -12.44
N THR A 215 0.71 -23.21 -13.01
CA THR A 215 -0.11 -23.52 -14.19
C THR A 215 0.76 -23.82 -15.41
N GLY A 216 1.83 -23.05 -15.60
CA GLY A 216 2.82 -23.31 -16.66
C GLY A 216 3.54 -24.63 -16.45
N LEU A 217 3.95 -24.93 -15.21
CA LEU A 217 4.61 -26.19 -14.87
C LEU A 217 3.74 -27.41 -15.17
N ILE A 218 2.45 -27.37 -14.79
CA ILE A 218 1.52 -28.48 -15.06
C ILE A 218 1.34 -28.70 -16.56
N GLN A 219 1.24 -27.63 -17.36
CA GLN A 219 1.11 -27.77 -18.81
C GLN A 219 2.33 -28.43 -19.44
N GLN A 220 3.55 -28.10 -18.97
CA GLN A 220 4.79 -28.74 -19.43
C GLN A 220 4.84 -30.24 -19.11
N LEU A 221 4.19 -30.68 -18.02
CA LEU A 221 4.11 -32.10 -17.65
C LEU A 221 3.07 -32.88 -18.47
N THR A 222 2.14 -32.19 -19.12
CA THR A 222 1.02 -32.79 -19.89
C THR A 222 1.17 -32.66 -21.41
N ALA A 223 2.19 -31.95 -21.89
CA ALA A 223 2.50 -31.75 -23.31
C ALA A 223 3.46 -32.83 -23.82
#